data_AF-A0A183G3X8-F1
#
_entry.id   AF-A0A183G3X8-F1
#
_cell.length_a   1.000
_cell.length_b   1.000
_cell.length_c   1.000
_cell.angle_alpha   90.00
_cell.angle_beta   90.00
_cell.angle_gamma   90.00
#
_symmetry.space_group_name_H-M   'P 1'
#
loop_
_entity.id
_entity.type
_entity.pdbx_description
1 polymer ?
#
loop_
_entity_poly.entity_id
_entity_poly.type
_entity_poly.pdbx_seq_one_letter_code
_entity_poly.pdbx_strand_id
1 'polypeptide(L)'
;MDSCLAGMQRLEQQQADYTATKSKELTLPESIFLAYDNVTQVWRVPQLDVSEMKDIPNACFKSCDLNRVLELWIRNGRIKQDDHIVSCVDFFRKYLRTACDPPQLIQRYAVRLSHSVKPSLHDLPEQIVEPLIGSSILFSSASNFNS
;
A
#
# COMPACT_ATOMS: atom_id res chain seq x y z
N MET A 1 28.02 15.66 27.90
CA MET A 1 27.50 14.47 27.18
C MET A 1 26.40 14.91 26.21
N ASP A 2 26.61 16.02 25.50
CA ASP A 2 25.51 16.81 24.92
C ASP A 2 25.42 16.70 23.38
N SER A 3 26.48 16.17 22.75
CA SER A 3 26.55 15.98 21.30
C SER A 3 25.60 14.89 20.79
N CYS A 4 25.43 13.81 21.57
CA CYS A 4 24.55 12.69 21.20
C CYS A 4 23.07 13.08 21.24
N LEU A 5 22.65 13.87 22.23
CA LEU A 5 21.27 14.33 22.37
C LEU A 5 20.87 15.29 21.24
N ALA A 6 21.78 16.20 20.87
CA ALA A 6 21.60 17.12 19.75
C ALA A 6 21.62 16.43 18.38
N GLY A 7 22.24 15.24 18.28
CA GLY A 7 22.20 14.40 17.09
C GLY A 7 20.84 13.70 16.93
N MET A 8 20.29 13.16 18.02
CA MET A 8 18.98 12.50 18.00
C MET A 8 17.85 13.48 17.69
N GLN A 9 17.85 14.66 18.31
CA GLN A 9 16.85 15.70 18.03
C GLN A 9 16.87 16.17 16.57
N ARG A 10 18.06 16.25 15.95
CA ARG A 10 18.17 16.59 14.52
C ARG A 10 17.61 15.51 13.61
N LEU A 11 17.82 14.24 13.96
CA LEU A 11 17.27 13.11 13.19
C LEU A 11 15.75 13.00 13.34
N GLU A 12 15.21 13.24 14.54
CA GLU A 12 13.76 13.30 14.78
C GLU A 12 13.13 14.47 14.01
N GLN A 13 13.75 15.65 14.03
CA GLN A 13 13.28 16.80 13.26
C GLN A 13 13.33 16.54 11.75
N GLN A 14 14.42 15.94 11.25
CA GLN A 14 14.53 15.54 9.85
C GLN A 14 13.49 14.49 9.45
N GLN A 15 13.15 13.55 10.33
CA GLN A 15 12.06 12.60 10.12
C GLN A 15 10.70 13.28 10.10
N ALA A 16 10.45 14.20 11.03
CA ALA A 16 9.21 14.98 11.09
C ALA A 16 9.06 15.84 9.83
N ASP A 17 10.13 16.51 9.40
CA ASP A 17 10.15 17.36 8.22
C ASP A 17 10.00 16.55 6.93
N TYR A 18 10.63 15.36 6.84
CA TYR A 18 10.46 14.43 5.71
C TYR A 18 9.03 13.89 5.64
N THR A 19 8.42 13.60 6.79
CA THR A 19 7.03 13.15 6.87
C THR A 19 6.07 14.28 6.51
N ALA A 20 6.33 15.51 6.98
CA ALA A 20 5.53 16.69 6.68
C ALA A 20 5.64 17.14 5.22
N THR A 21 6.81 17.02 4.60
CA THR A 21 7.01 17.36 3.17
C THR A 21 6.39 16.33 2.23
N LYS A 22 6.35 15.04 2.60
CA LYS A 22 5.55 14.02 1.89
C LYS A 22 4.05 14.12 2.15
N SER A 23 3.64 14.71 3.28
CA SER A 23 2.24 14.87 3.67
C SER A 23 1.63 16.22 3.26
N LYS A 24 2.29 17.00 2.39
CA LYS A 24 1.57 17.96 1.55
C LYS A 24 0.60 17.12 0.73
N GLU A 25 -0.65 17.06 1.19
CA GLU A 25 -1.76 16.40 0.53
C GLU A 25 -1.68 16.75 -0.95
N LEU A 26 -1.25 15.77 -1.75
CA LEU A 26 -1.53 15.74 -3.17
C LEU A 26 -3.03 15.45 -3.25
N THR A 27 -3.84 16.46 -2.94
CA THR A 27 -5.28 16.42 -3.18
C THR A 27 -5.45 16.26 -4.67
N LEU A 28 -6.03 15.12 -5.04
CA LEU A 28 -6.37 14.84 -6.42
C LEU A 28 -7.46 15.82 -6.88
N PRO A 29 -7.55 16.08 -8.19
CA PRO A 29 -8.68 16.81 -8.74
C PRO A 29 -10.00 16.22 -8.24
N GLU A 30 -10.97 17.07 -7.87
CA GLU A 30 -12.25 16.68 -7.24
C GLU A 30 -13.04 15.58 -7.96
N SER A 31 -12.72 15.30 -9.23
CA SER A 31 -13.44 14.36 -10.08
C SER A 31 -12.90 12.92 -10.07
N ILE A 32 -11.74 12.63 -9.46
CA ILE A 32 -11.10 11.31 -9.58
C ILE A 32 -11.25 10.53 -8.28
N PHE A 33 -11.88 9.36 -8.32
CA PHE A 33 -12.08 8.50 -7.16
C PHE A 33 -11.67 7.05 -7.45
N LEU A 34 -11.34 6.29 -6.40
CA LEU A 34 -11.03 4.86 -6.53
C LEU A 34 -12.28 4.10 -6.99
N ALA A 35 -12.32 3.74 -8.28
CA ALA A 35 -13.39 2.97 -8.90
C ALA A 35 -12.86 2.20 -10.11
N TYR A 36 -13.53 1.08 -10.42
CA TYR A 36 -13.20 0.26 -11.58
C TYR A 36 -13.22 1.02 -12.90
N ASP A 37 -14.18 1.93 -13.07
CA ASP A 37 -14.33 2.72 -14.31
C ASP A 37 -13.13 3.64 -14.59
N ASN A 38 -12.30 3.91 -13.58
CA ASN A 38 -11.11 4.75 -13.69
C ASN A 38 -9.82 3.93 -13.95
N VAL A 39 -9.95 2.62 -14.21
CA VAL A 39 -8.80 1.74 -14.44
C VAL A 39 -8.36 1.81 -15.90
N THR A 40 -7.15 2.33 -16.14
CA THR A 40 -6.57 2.47 -17.49
C THR A 40 -5.54 1.39 -17.84
N GLN A 41 -5.15 0.56 -16.88
CA GLN A 41 -4.16 -0.51 -17.03
C GLN A 41 -4.62 -1.79 -16.34
N VAL A 42 -4.08 -2.93 -16.78
CA VAL A 42 -4.36 -4.23 -16.18
C VAL A 42 -3.32 -4.56 -15.14
N TRP A 43 -3.76 -4.72 -13.90
CA TRP A 43 -2.88 -4.99 -12.76
C TRP A 43 -3.03 -6.45 -12.32
N ARG A 44 -2.08 -7.29 -12.74
CA ARG A 44 -2.02 -8.70 -12.35
C ARG A 44 -0.92 -8.91 -11.33
N VAL A 45 -1.29 -9.53 -10.22
CA VAL A 45 -0.34 -10.02 -9.23
C VAL A 45 -0.09 -11.50 -9.51
N PRO A 46 1.17 -11.91 -9.76
CA PRO A 46 1.48 -13.31 -10.02
C PRO A 46 1.26 -14.17 -8.76
N GLN A 47 1.11 -15.48 -8.94
CA GLN A 47 1.23 -16.39 -7.81
C GLN A 47 2.65 -16.33 -7.27
N LEU A 48 2.78 -16.22 -5.95
CA LEU A 48 4.06 -16.23 -5.28
C LEU A 48 4.03 -17.25 -4.15
N ASP A 49 4.85 -18.29 -4.27
CA ASP A 49 5.06 -19.25 -3.20
C ASP A 49 6.05 -18.65 -2.19
N VAL A 50 5.57 -18.39 -0.97
CA VAL A 50 6.40 -17.84 0.13
C VAL A 50 6.76 -18.94 1.14
N SER A 51 6.86 -20.18 0.63
CA SER A 51 7.15 -21.38 1.42
C SER A 51 8.56 -21.39 2.03
N GLU A 52 9.45 -20.50 1.60
CA GLU A 52 10.78 -20.31 2.19
C GLU A 52 10.74 -19.64 3.57
N MET A 53 9.59 -19.08 3.98
CA MET A 53 9.38 -18.67 5.37
C MET A 53 9.39 -19.90 6.28
N LYS A 54 10.50 -20.09 6.98
CA LYS A 54 10.73 -21.20 7.94
C LYS A 54 9.60 -21.36 8.96
N ASP A 55 8.88 -20.29 9.26
CA ASP A 55 7.85 -20.27 10.30
C ASP A 55 6.48 -20.78 9.82
N ILE A 56 6.27 -20.93 8.50
CA ILE A 56 4.98 -21.35 7.93
C ILE A 56 5.16 -22.13 6.62
N PRO A 57 5.15 -23.48 6.66
CA PRO A 57 5.13 -24.27 5.44
C PRO A 57 3.81 -24.03 4.66
N ASN A 58 3.90 -23.99 3.33
CA ASN A 58 2.78 -23.88 2.38
C ASN A 58 2.06 -22.52 2.29
N ALA A 59 2.68 -21.44 2.76
CA ALA A 59 2.14 -20.10 2.56
C ALA A 59 2.33 -19.65 1.10
N CYS A 60 1.28 -19.05 0.51
CA CYS A 60 1.36 -18.45 -0.82
C CYS A 60 0.51 -17.18 -0.96
N PHE A 61 0.86 -16.37 -1.94
CA PHE A 61 -0.03 -15.37 -2.52
C PHE A 61 -0.59 -15.94 -3.81
N LYS A 62 -1.91 -16.10 -3.89
CA LYS A 62 -2.61 -16.56 -5.09
C LYS A 62 -2.51 -15.51 -6.18
N SER A 63 -2.39 -15.98 -7.43
CA SER A 63 -2.51 -15.11 -8.60
C SER A 63 -3.83 -14.35 -8.55
N CYS A 64 -3.80 -13.05 -8.82
CA CYS A 64 -4.95 -12.19 -8.68
C CYS A 64 -4.99 -11.09 -9.75
N ASP A 65 -6.18 -10.82 -10.27
CA ASP A 65 -6.45 -9.65 -11.11
C ASP A 65 -7.04 -8.54 -10.24
N LEU A 66 -6.25 -7.50 -9.96
CA LEU A 66 -6.67 -6.40 -9.10
C LEU A 66 -7.82 -5.61 -9.70
N ASN A 67 -7.96 -5.57 -11.03
CA ASN A 67 -9.06 -4.88 -11.70
C ASN A 67 -10.38 -5.57 -11.35
N ARG A 68 -10.41 -6.91 -11.37
CA ARG A 68 -11.59 -7.68 -10.99
C ARG A 68 -11.90 -7.59 -9.49
N VAL A 69 -10.87 -7.52 -8.64
CA VAL A 69 -11.09 -7.28 -7.20
C VAL A 69 -11.70 -5.89 -6.99
N LEU A 70 -11.27 -4.89 -7.77
CA LEU A 70 -11.79 -3.53 -7.68
C LEU A 70 -13.22 -3.42 -8.20
N GLU A 71 -13.56 -4.14 -9.28
CA GLU A 71 -14.93 -4.27 -9.80
C GLU A 71 -15.90 -4.79 -8.72
N LEU A 72 -15.46 -5.79 -7.95
CA LEU A 72 -16.25 -6.40 -6.88
C LEU A 72 -16.14 -5.67 -5.54
N TRP A 73 -15.30 -4.65 -5.45
CA TRP A 73 -15.06 -3.92 -4.21
C TRP A 73 -16.15 -2.90 -3.97
N ILE A 74 -16.89 -3.09 -2.88
CA ILE A 74 -17.89 -2.15 -2.40
C ILE A 74 -17.22 -1.26 -1.35
N ARG A 75 -17.08 0.04 -1.67
CA ARG A 75 -16.55 1.02 -0.74
C ARG A 75 -17.39 1.07 0.53
N ASN A 76 -16.74 1.16 1.68
CA ASN A 76 -17.43 1.42 2.94
C ASN A 76 -18.05 2.83 2.91
N GLY A 77 -19.37 2.92 3.06
CA GLY A 77 -20.10 4.20 2.99
C GLY A 77 -19.74 5.22 4.08
N ARG A 78 -18.91 4.85 5.06
CA ARG A 78 -18.34 5.78 6.05
C ARG A 78 -17.09 6.52 5.55
N ILE A 79 -16.47 6.04 4.47
CA ILE A 79 -15.28 6.65 3.87
C ILE A 79 -15.76 7.78 2.95
N LYS A 80 -15.25 9.00 3.17
CA LYS A 80 -15.58 10.13 2.29
C LYS A 80 -15.03 9.89 0.88
N GLN A 81 -15.69 10.47 -0.12
CA GLN A 81 -15.37 10.17 -1.52
C GLN A 81 -13.98 10.67 -1.94
N ASP A 82 -13.55 11.78 -1.34
CA ASP A 82 -12.28 12.48 -1.47
C ASP A 82 -11.16 11.89 -0.59
N ASP A 83 -11.47 10.96 0.31
CA ASP A 83 -10.46 10.27 1.12
C ASP A 83 -9.85 9.09 0.34
N HIS A 84 -8.98 9.43 -0.60
CA HIS A 84 -8.33 8.49 -1.50
C HIS A 84 -7.40 7.53 -0.77
N ILE A 85 -6.70 8.03 0.26
CA ILE A 85 -5.77 7.22 1.04
C ILE A 85 -6.53 6.13 1.78
N VAL A 86 -7.61 6.49 2.49
CA VAL A 86 -8.43 5.51 3.21
C VAL A 86 -9.11 4.55 2.24
N SER A 87 -9.55 5.03 1.07
CA SER A 87 -10.12 4.18 0.01
C SER A 87 -9.10 3.14 -0.50
N CYS A 88 -7.87 3.56 -0.80
CA CYS A 88 -6.80 2.66 -1.24
C CYS A 88 -6.45 1.65 -0.15
N VAL A 89 -6.35 2.08 1.11
CA VAL A 89 -6.07 1.19 2.25
C VAL A 89 -7.17 0.16 2.44
N ASP A 90 -8.45 0.55 2.33
CA ASP A 90 -9.58 -0.39 2.44
C ASP A 90 -9.54 -1.45 1.33
N PHE A 91 -9.32 -1.00 0.08
CA PHE A 91 -9.16 -1.88 -1.07
C PHE A 91 -7.96 -2.84 -0.91
N PHE A 92 -6.78 -2.35 -0.51
CA PHE A 92 -5.60 -3.19 -0.31
C PHE A 92 -5.81 -4.22 0.80
N ARG A 93 -6.49 -3.84 1.89
CA ARG A 93 -6.84 -4.79 2.96
C ARG A 93 -7.75 -5.89 2.45
N LYS A 94 -8.72 -5.57 1.58
CA LYS A 94 -9.60 -6.56 0.94
C LYS A 94 -8.81 -7.50 0.04
N TYR A 95 -7.96 -6.95 -0.82
CA TYR A 95 -7.11 -7.72 -1.71
C TYR A 95 -6.16 -8.66 -0.94
N LEU A 96 -5.35 -8.13 -0.02
CA LEU A 96 -4.30 -8.88 0.66
C LEU A 96 -4.87 -10.03 1.50
N ARG A 97 -6.04 -9.85 2.14
CA ARG A 97 -6.74 -10.94 2.84
C ARG A 97 -7.26 -12.03 1.92
N THR A 98 -7.57 -11.69 0.67
CA THR A 98 -8.11 -12.64 -0.32
C THR A 98 -6.99 -13.40 -1.03
N ALA A 99 -5.88 -12.71 -1.33
CA ALA A 99 -4.75 -13.27 -2.05
C ALA A 99 -3.85 -14.14 -1.17
N CYS A 100 -3.72 -13.79 0.12
CA CYS A 100 -2.87 -14.54 1.04
C CYS A 100 -3.55 -15.84 1.51
N ASP A 101 -2.86 -16.97 1.42
CA ASP A 101 -3.30 -18.26 1.91
C ASP A 101 -2.28 -18.86 2.87
N PRO A 102 -2.62 -19.10 4.15
CA PRO A 102 -3.87 -18.71 4.81
C PRO A 102 -4.01 -17.18 5.05
N PRO A 103 -5.23 -16.61 5.03
CA PRO A 103 -5.46 -15.15 5.14
C PRO A 103 -4.87 -14.47 6.38
N GLN A 104 -4.72 -15.21 7.48
CA GLN A 104 -4.19 -14.68 8.75
C GLN A 104 -2.72 -14.28 8.63
N LEU A 105 -1.99 -14.81 7.64
CA LEU A 105 -0.56 -14.55 7.49
C LEU A 105 -0.23 -13.13 7.08
N ILE A 106 -1.19 -12.41 6.49
CA ILE A 106 -0.95 -11.02 6.12
C ILE A 106 -0.51 -10.15 7.31
N GLN A 107 -0.87 -10.54 8.54
CA GLN A 107 -0.48 -9.85 9.77
C GLN A 107 1.01 -10.02 10.13
N ARG A 108 1.72 -10.96 9.49
CA ARG A 108 3.17 -11.16 9.66
C ARG A 108 4.00 -10.30 8.70
N TYR A 109 3.34 -9.61 7.78
CA TYR A 109 3.99 -8.72 6.83
C TYR A 109 3.84 -7.26 7.24
N ALA A 110 4.84 -6.46 6.90
CA ALA A 110 4.83 -5.02 7.01
C ALA A 110 5.30 -4.39 5.69
N VAL A 111 4.83 -3.17 5.41
CA VAL A 111 5.41 -2.31 4.37
C VAL A 111 6.17 -1.21 5.11
N ARG A 112 7.50 -1.22 5.00
CA ARG A 112 8.38 -0.30 5.74
C ARG A 112 8.75 0.89 4.84
N LEU A 113 8.35 2.10 5.25
CA LEU A 113 8.75 3.36 4.60
C LEU A 113 10.15 3.83 5.02
N SER A 114 10.62 3.34 6.17
CA SER A 114 11.97 3.50 6.71
C SER A 114 12.30 2.23 7.49
N HIS A 115 13.57 1.99 7.84
CA HIS A 115 14.09 0.81 8.54
C HIS A 115 13.53 0.61 9.98
N SER A 116 12.22 0.66 10.17
CA SER A 116 11.51 0.67 11.46
C SER A 116 11.32 -0.73 12.08
N VAL A 117 11.03 -0.71 13.38
CA VAL A 117 11.65 -1.45 14.49
C VAL A 117 10.90 -2.74 14.87
N LYS A 118 10.20 -3.38 13.93
CA LYS A 118 9.57 -4.70 14.17
C LYS A 118 10.34 -5.80 13.44
N PRO A 119 11.45 -6.30 14.03
CA PRO A 119 12.26 -7.34 13.40
C PRO A 119 11.51 -8.67 13.23
N SER A 120 10.39 -8.86 13.94
CA SER A 120 9.54 -10.05 13.84
C SER A 120 8.58 -10.05 12.65
N LEU A 121 8.49 -8.95 11.89
CA LEU A 121 7.65 -8.88 10.68
C LEU A 121 8.50 -8.90 9.42
N HIS A 122 8.04 -9.64 8.44
CA HIS A 122 8.66 -9.72 7.11
C HIS A 122 8.24 -8.54 6.25
N ASP A 123 9.09 -8.15 5.31
CA ASP A 123 8.67 -7.22 4.26
C ASP A 123 7.70 -7.90 3.31
N LEU A 124 6.68 -7.17 2.87
CA LEU A 124 5.80 -7.65 1.81
C LEU A 124 6.61 -7.82 0.52
N PRO A 125 6.47 -8.95 -0.21
CA PRO A 125 7.25 -9.17 -1.43
C PRO A 125 7.01 -8.09 -2.48
N GLU A 126 8.07 -7.66 -3.16
CA GLU A 126 8.04 -6.55 -4.12
C GLU A 126 7.05 -6.80 -5.27
N GLN A 127 6.91 -8.05 -5.70
CA GLN A 127 5.96 -8.47 -6.74
C GLN A 127 4.49 -8.27 -6.33
N ILE A 128 4.21 -8.13 -5.03
CA ILE A 128 2.91 -7.74 -4.50
C ILE A 128 2.84 -6.22 -4.35
N VAL A 129 3.92 -5.58 -3.92
CA VAL A 129 3.98 -4.14 -3.66
C VAL A 129 3.86 -3.32 -4.95
N GLU A 130 4.60 -3.69 -6.00
CA GLU A 130 4.64 -2.95 -7.27
C GLU A 130 3.26 -2.80 -7.93
N PRO A 131 2.44 -3.85 -8.10
CA PRO A 131 1.09 -3.69 -8.67
C PRO A 131 0.17 -2.86 -7.78
N LEU A 132 0.33 -2.91 -6.45
CA LEU A 132 -0.46 -2.09 -5.53
C LEU A 132 -0.09 -0.62 -5.63
N ILE A 133 1.21 -0.30 -5.69
CA ILE A 133 1.70 1.06 -5.94
C ILE A 133 1.24 1.54 -7.33
N GLY A 134 1.40 0.72 -8.36
CA GLY A 134 0.99 1.05 -9.72
C GLY A 134 -0.51 1.36 -9.82
N SER A 135 -1.35 0.53 -9.20
CA SER A 135 -2.78 0.81 -9.09
C SER A 135 -3.01 2.16 -8.38
N SER A 136 -2.30 2.42 -7.27
CA SER A 136 -2.38 3.69 -6.51
C SER A 136 -2.04 4.93 -7.34
N ILE A 137 -1.00 4.87 -8.18
CA ILE A 137 -0.44 6.02 -8.90
C ILE A 137 -1.31 6.43 -10.09
N LEU A 138 -2.01 5.50 -10.75
CA LEU A 138 -2.95 5.87 -11.81
C LEU A 138 -4.19 6.60 -11.28
N PHE A 139 -4.55 6.37 -10.01
CA PHE A 139 -5.56 7.21 -9.36
C PHE A 139 -5.07 8.66 -9.19
N SER A 140 -3.75 8.91 -9.17
CA SER A 140 -3.16 10.26 -9.18
C SER A 140 -2.81 10.82 -10.57
N SER A 141 -2.47 9.97 -11.54
CA SER A 141 -1.94 10.37 -12.86
C SER A 141 -2.96 10.70 -13.93
N ALA A 142 -4.27 10.53 -13.71
CA ALA A 142 -5.28 11.11 -14.60
C ALA A 142 -5.20 12.66 -14.67
N SER A 143 -4.39 13.28 -13.80
CA SER A 143 -4.12 14.72 -13.75
C SER A 143 -2.99 15.24 -14.65
N ASN A 144 -2.21 14.38 -15.33
CA ASN A 144 -1.06 14.83 -16.14
C ASN A 144 -1.22 14.65 -17.66
N PHE A 145 -2.43 14.41 -18.15
CA PHE A 145 -2.74 14.41 -19.59
C PHE A 145 -3.92 15.33 -19.88
N ASN A 146 -3.76 16.62 -19.57
CA ASN A 146 -4.45 17.73 -20.23
C ASN A 146 -3.80 19.05 -19.77
N SER A 147 -2.66 19.42 -20.37
CA SER A 147 -2.55 20.62 -21.22
C SER A 147 -1.11 20.84 -21.68
#